data_AF-A0A3D4E5A7-F1
#
_entry.id   AF-A0A3D4E5A7-F1
#
_cell.length_a   1.000
_cell.length_b   1.000
_cell.length_c   1.000
_cell.angle_alpha   90.00
_cell.angle_beta   90.00
_cell.angle_gamma   90.00
#
_symmetry.space_group_name_H-M   'P 1'
#
loop_
_entity.id
_entity.type
_entity.pdbx_description
1 polymer ?
#
loop_
_entity_poly.entity_id
_entity_poly.type
_entity_poly.pdbx_seq_one_letter_code
_entity_poly.pdbx_strand_id
1 'polypeptide(L)'
;MSIAFNQNSEKPRFIFKPNPLDALAFQVFECTRGRAEYEPVGDYIVVDDAEPRELSEKKVANLVGLMNGRGNTVDLSAETDVRTLFQLKPKRVSTNETQIIFRTYDGNGVSKENAVFKIKGGIFNG
;
A
#
# COMPACT_ATOMS: atom_id res chain seq x y z
N MET A 1 16.27 37.83 12.71
CA MET A 1 15.14 36.88 12.66
C MET A 1 15.68 35.56 12.15
N SER A 2 15.74 34.54 13.01
CA SER A 2 16.30 33.23 12.68
C SER A 2 15.15 32.30 12.28
N ILE A 3 15.07 31.92 11.00
CA ILE A 3 14.07 30.97 10.52
C ILE A 3 14.58 29.58 10.89
N ALA A 4 13.97 28.97 11.90
CA ALA A 4 14.23 27.58 12.27
C ALA A 4 13.57 26.64 11.25
N PHE A 5 14.31 26.28 10.19
CA PHE A 5 14.02 25.10 9.38
C PHE A 5 14.55 23.86 10.10
N ASN A 6 13.82 23.42 11.12
CA ASN A 6 14.01 22.07 11.64
C ASN A 6 12.62 21.46 11.87
N GLN A 7 11.87 21.30 10.77
CA GLN A 7 10.83 20.29 10.76
C GLN A 7 11.54 18.95 10.78
N ASN A 8 11.57 18.36 11.97
CA ASN A 8 12.05 17.01 12.25
C ASN A 8 11.36 16.07 11.24
N SER A 9 12.00 15.82 10.10
CA SER A 9 11.52 14.84 9.12
C SER A 9 11.83 13.48 9.72
N GLU A 10 11.03 13.08 10.71
CA GLU A 10 11.13 11.73 11.26
C GLU A 10 10.98 10.77 10.09
N LYS A 11 12.01 9.92 9.94
CA LYS A 11 12.07 8.90 8.90
C LYS A 11 10.77 8.08 8.97
N PRO A 12 9.95 8.03 7.89
CA PRO A 12 8.67 7.36 7.95
C PRO A 12 8.85 5.88 8.28
N ARG A 13 7.98 5.33 9.12
CA ARG A 13 8.07 3.92 9.55
C ARG A 13 7.99 2.98 8.35
N PHE A 14 7.14 3.27 7.38
CA PHE A 14 6.97 2.47 6.18
C PHE A 14 7.29 3.25 4.91
N ILE A 15 7.93 2.59 3.94
CA ILE A 15 8.15 3.09 2.58
C ILE A 15 7.82 2.00 1.57
N PHE A 16 7.64 2.37 0.31
CA PHE A 16 7.59 1.42 -0.80
C PHE A 16 8.63 1.76 -1.86
N LYS A 17 9.00 0.76 -2.66
CA LYS A 17 9.83 0.90 -3.85
C LYS A 17 9.27 0.02 -4.97
N PRO A 18 9.39 0.42 -6.25
CA PRO A 18 9.09 -0.48 -7.36
C PRO A 18 9.93 -1.76 -7.29
N ASN A 19 9.35 -2.89 -7.67
CA ASN A 19 10.10 -4.13 -7.81
C ASN A 19 10.94 -4.07 -9.10
N PRO A 20 12.27 -4.26 -9.05
CA PRO A 20 13.11 -4.23 -10.25
C PRO A 20 12.89 -5.43 -11.18
N LEU A 21 12.29 -6.52 -10.69
CA LEU A 21 12.06 -7.75 -11.46
C LEU A 21 10.64 -7.86 -12.02
N ASP A 22 9.72 -7.04 -11.53
CA ASP A 22 8.31 -7.07 -11.93
C ASP A 22 7.73 -5.64 -11.96
N ALA A 23 7.40 -5.17 -13.16
CA ALA A 23 6.86 -3.83 -13.38
C ALA A 23 5.47 -3.62 -12.77
N LEU A 24 4.78 -4.71 -12.43
CA LEU A 24 3.46 -4.73 -11.81
C LEU A 24 3.54 -4.91 -10.27
N ALA A 25 4.74 -4.91 -9.69
CA ALA A 25 4.91 -5.09 -8.26
C ALA A 25 5.66 -3.95 -7.57
N PHE A 26 5.32 -3.73 -6.31
CA PHE A 26 5.99 -2.80 -5.40
C PHE A 26 6.35 -3.55 -4.11
N GLN A 27 7.55 -3.32 -3.59
CA GLN A 27 7.99 -3.86 -2.31
C GLN A 27 7.81 -2.82 -1.21
N VAL A 28 7.18 -3.21 -0.10
CA VAL A 28 7.01 -2.39 1.10
C VAL A 28 8.05 -2.77 2.16
N PHE A 29 8.62 -1.74 2.77
CA PHE A 29 9.66 -1.86 3.79
C PHE A 29 9.25 -1.16 5.08
N GLU A 30 9.77 -1.66 6.20
CA GLU A 30 9.61 -1.08 7.54
C GLU A 30 10.97 -0.67 8.11
N CYS A 31 11.03 0.53 8.70
CA CYS A 31 12.10 0.96 9.58
C CYS A 31 11.63 0.74 11.02
N THR A 32 12.09 -0.35 11.62
CA THR A 32 11.79 -0.62 13.04
C THR A 32 12.53 0.39 13.91
N ARG A 33 11.89 0.87 14.98
CA ARG A 33 12.52 1.80 15.94
C ARG A 33 13.80 1.18 16.49
N GLY A 34 14.92 1.88 16.36
CA GLY A 34 16.24 1.39 16.76
C GLY A 34 17.04 0.66 15.67
N ARG A 35 16.48 0.50 14.46
CA ARG A 35 17.24 0.08 13.27
C ARG A 35 17.48 1.26 12.34
N ALA A 36 18.68 1.34 11.78
CA ALA A 36 19.05 2.38 10.82
C ALA A 36 18.49 2.08 9.41
N GLU A 37 18.23 0.82 9.10
CA GLU A 37 17.88 0.35 7.77
C GLU A 37 16.40 -0.05 7.64
N TYR A 38 15.93 -0.06 6.40
CA TYR A 38 14.59 -0.50 6.02
C TYR A 38 14.63 -1.98 5.63
N GLU A 39 13.76 -2.79 6.22
CA GLU A 39 13.65 -4.21 5.91
C GLU A 39 12.38 -4.52 5.13
N PRO A 40 12.41 -5.47 4.17
CA PRO A 40 11.22 -5.86 3.45
C PRO A 40 10.20 -6.52 4.39
N VAL A 41 8.96 -6.04 4.32
CA VAL A 41 7.85 -6.54 5.14
C VAL A 41 6.61 -6.91 4.34
N GLY A 42 6.55 -6.57 3.06
CA GLY A 42 5.39 -6.89 2.22
C GLY A 42 5.58 -6.55 0.76
N ASP A 43 4.64 -7.01 -0.05
CA ASP A 43 4.57 -6.82 -1.49
C ASP A 43 3.16 -6.36 -1.89
N TYR A 44 3.10 -5.47 -2.87
CA TYR A 44 1.88 -5.12 -3.59
C TYR A 44 2.04 -5.59 -5.02
N ILE A 45 1.16 -6.48 -5.47
CA ILE A 45 1.20 -7.09 -6.80
C ILE A 45 -0.08 -6.71 -7.53
N VAL A 46 0.06 -6.00 -8.64
CA VAL A 46 -1.04 -5.71 -9.57
C VAL A 46 -1.32 -6.99 -10.36
N VAL A 47 -2.58 -7.43 -10.35
CA VAL A 47 -3.03 -8.62 -11.10
C VAL A 47 -3.86 -8.24 -12.33
N ASP A 48 -4.25 -6.97 -12.45
CA ASP A 48 -4.91 -6.40 -13.62
C ASP A 48 -3.87 -5.71 -14.52
N ASP A 49 -3.45 -6.40 -15.58
CA ASP A 49 -2.46 -5.93 -16.55
C ASP A 49 -2.92 -4.69 -17.34
N ALA A 50 -4.21 -4.41 -17.35
CA ALA A 50 -4.78 -3.21 -17.95
C ALA A 50 -4.69 -1.97 -17.04
N GLU A 51 -4.32 -2.13 -15.76
CA GLU A 51 -4.19 -1.00 -14.85
C GLU A 51 -2.96 -0.14 -15.20
N PRO A 52 -3.13 1.19 -15.38
CA PRO A 52 -2.00 2.09 -15.53
C PRO A 52 -1.10 2.06 -14.28
N ARG A 53 0.19 1.89 -14.48
CA ARG A 53 1.19 1.84 -13.38
C ARG A 53 1.11 3.03 -12.42
N GLU A 54 0.83 4.22 -12.93
CA GLU A 54 0.67 5.43 -12.12
C GLU A 54 -0.50 5.31 -11.12
N LEU A 55 -1.59 4.65 -11.52
CA LEU A 55 -2.72 4.39 -10.64
C LEU A 55 -2.32 3.39 -9.53
N SER A 56 -1.58 2.34 -9.89
CA SER A 56 -1.06 1.38 -8.92
C SER A 56 -0.11 2.05 -7.91
N GLU A 57 0.77 2.94 -8.37
CA GLU A 57 1.68 3.69 -7.52
C GLU A 57 0.93 4.58 -6.53
N LYS A 58 -0.11 5.29 -6.97
CA LYS A 58 -0.99 6.08 -6.09
C LYS A 58 -1.71 5.20 -5.06
N LYS A 59 -2.19 4.01 -5.44
CA LYS A 59 -2.82 3.06 -4.52
C LYS A 59 -1.86 2.57 -3.44
N VAL A 60 -0.65 2.20 -3.81
CA VAL A 60 0.40 1.79 -2.85
C VAL A 60 0.80 2.96 -1.95
N ALA A 61 0.93 4.17 -2.51
CA ALA A 61 1.24 5.37 -1.73
C ALA A 61 0.16 5.67 -0.68
N ASN A 62 -1.13 5.53 -1.03
CA ASN A 62 -2.23 5.66 -0.08
C ASN A 62 -2.13 4.63 1.04
N LEU A 63 -1.87 3.37 0.70
CA LEU A 63 -1.76 2.29 1.67
C LEU A 63 -0.61 2.50 2.65
N VAL A 64 0.58 2.83 2.14
CA VAL A 64 1.75 3.17 2.97
C VAL A 64 1.52 4.45 3.77
N GLY A 65 0.78 5.42 3.21
CA GLY A 65 0.32 6.61 3.92
C GLY A 65 -0.52 6.25 5.14
N LEU A 66 -1.53 5.40 4.97
CA LEU A 66 -2.39 4.90 6.05
C LEU A 66 -1.59 4.14 7.10
N MET A 67 -0.65 3.27 6.70
CA MET A 67 0.23 2.54 7.62
C MET A 67 1.16 3.46 8.41
N ASN A 68 1.50 4.63 7.87
CA ASN A 68 2.24 5.69 8.56
C ASN A 68 1.33 6.65 9.35
N GLY A 69 0.02 6.38 9.45
CA GLY A 69 -0.93 7.23 10.17
C GLY A 69 -1.34 8.51 9.46
N ARG A 70 -1.07 8.64 8.14
CA ARG A 70 -1.55 9.78 7.35
C ARG A 70 -3.04 9.58 7.04
N GLY A 71 -3.89 10.47 7.55
CA GLY A 71 -5.33 10.45 7.29
C GLY A 71 -5.78 11.02 5.94
N ASN A 72 -4.87 11.68 5.21
CA ASN A 72 -5.16 12.24 3.88
C ASN A 72 -4.71 11.24 2.80
N THR A 73 -5.64 10.42 2.31
CA THR A 73 -5.45 9.60 1.11
C THR A 73 -5.66 10.45 -0.13
N VAL A 74 -4.86 10.23 -1.17
CA VAL A 74 -5.11 10.77 -2.52
C VAL A 74 -6.47 10.24 -2.97
N ASP A 75 -7.38 11.14 -3.33
CA ASP A 75 -8.65 10.75 -3.93
C ASP A 75 -8.38 10.22 -5.34
N LEU A 76 -8.80 8.99 -5.61
CA LEU A 76 -8.62 8.32 -6.89
C LEU A 76 -9.94 8.17 -7.65
N SER A 77 -11.02 8.78 -7.15
CA SER A 77 -12.35 8.68 -7.76
C SER A 77 -12.45 9.33 -9.14
N ALA A 78 -11.54 10.24 -9.48
CA ALA A 78 -11.47 10.85 -10.80
C ALA A 78 -10.68 9.98 -11.81
N GLU A 79 -9.67 9.24 -11.35
CA GLU A 79 -8.87 8.33 -12.18
C GLU A 79 -9.40 6.90 -12.21
N THR A 80 -10.37 6.59 -11.35
CA THR A 80 -11.08 5.31 -11.32
C THR A 80 -12.56 5.59 -11.45
N ASP A 81 -13.20 5.17 -12.55
CA ASP A 81 -14.68 5.12 -12.70
C ASP A 81 -15.33 4.12 -11.70
N VAL A 82 -14.59 3.73 -10.67
CA VAL A 82 -14.80 2.55 -9.87
C VAL A 82 -14.59 2.90 -8.41
N ARG A 83 -15.64 2.71 -7.61
CA ARG A 83 -15.55 2.73 -6.16
C ARG A 83 -14.57 1.61 -5.74
N THR A 84 -13.33 1.96 -5.37
CA THR A 84 -12.32 0.97 -4.96
C THR A 84 -12.80 0.32 -3.66
N LEU A 85 -13.33 -0.91 -3.78
CA LEU A 85 -13.72 -1.73 -2.65
C LEU A 85 -12.50 -2.60 -2.28
N PHE A 86 -11.87 -2.31 -1.15
CA PHE A 86 -10.92 -3.25 -0.55
C PHE A 86 -11.68 -4.15 0.43
N GLN A 87 -11.48 -5.47 0.32
CA GLN A 87 -11.92 -6.40 1.35
C GLN A 87 -10.70 -6.80 2.18
N LEU A 88 -10.70 -6.43 3.46
CA LEU A 88 -9.74 -6.94 4.42
C LEU A 88 -10.14 -8.39 4.72
N LYS A 89 -9.38 -9.38 4.23
CA LYS A 89 -9.60 -10.76 4.68
C LYS A 89 -8.88 -10.95 6.02
N PRO A 90 -9.59 -11.23 7.12
CA PRO A 90 -8.94 -11.49 8.41
C PRO A 90 -8.08 -12.76 8.33
N LYS A 91 -7.00 -12.74 9.14
CA LYS A 91 -5.95 -13.76 9.31
C LYS A 91 -6.33 -15.18 8.84
N ARG A 92 -5.56 -15.74 7.90
CA ARG A 92 -5.37 -17.19 7.85
C ARG A 92 -4.43 -17.56 8.99
N VAL A 93 -4.93 -18.31 9.96
CA VAL A 93 -4.28 -18.68 11.23
C VAL A 93 -2.94 -19.44 11.05
N SER A 94 -2.57 -19.84 9.83
CA SER A 94 -1.33 -20.58 9.54
C SER A 94 -0.17 -19.75 8.99
N THR A 95 -0.36 -18.47 8.66
CA THR A 95 0.74 -17.60 8.18
C THR A 95 0.75 -16.29 8.97
N ASN A 96 1.93 -15.86 9.40
CA ASN A 96 2.12 -14.60 10.11
C ASN A 96 2.05 -13.41 9.13
N GLU A 97 1.04 -13.39 8.25
CA GLU A 97 0.88 -12.48 7.10
C GLU A 97 -0.59 -12.00 7.00
N THR A 98 -0.77 -10.74 6.64
CA THR A 98 -2.07 -10.11 6.32
C THR A 98 -2.14 -9.88 4.82
N GLN A 99 -3.24 -10.29 4.20
CA GLN A 99 -3.49 -10.10 2.77
C GLN A 99 -4.71 -9.19 2.55
N ILE A 100 -4.53 -8.14 1.76
CA ILE A 100 -5.60 -7.23 1.32
C ILE A 100 -5.78 -7.42 -0.18
N ILE A 101 -7.01 -7.67 -0.62
CA ILE A 101 -7.33 -7.85 -2.03
C ILE A 101 -8.12 -6.62 -2.48
N PHE A 102 -7.62 -5.99 -3.54
CA PHE A 102 -8.26 -4.86 -4.21
C PHE A 102 -9.10 -5.40 -5.37
N ARG A 103 -10.34 -4.93 -5.45
CA ARG A 103 -11.26 -5.30 -6.53
C ARG A 103 -11.82 -4.05 -7.18
N THR A 104 -11.95 -4.12 -8.50
CA THR A 104 -12.70 -3.16 -9.29
C THR A 104 -14.09 -3.72 -9.58
N TYR A 105 -15.10 -2.85 -9.53
CA TYR A 105 -16.48 -3.17 -9.86
C TYR A 105 -16.93 -2.28 -11.02
N ASP A 106 -17.26 -2.90 -12.14
CA ASP A 106 -17.61 -2.23 -13.40
C ASP A 106 -19.13 -2.00 -13.58
N GLY A 107 -19.93 -2.33 -12.55
CA GLY A 107 -21.40 -2.24 -12.63
C GLY A 107 -22.09 -3.45 -13.26
N ASN A 108 -21.37 -4.38 -13.88
CA ASN A 108 -21.94 -5.53 -14.60
C ASN A 108 -22.08 -6.79 -13.73
N GLY A 109 -21.95 -6.65 -12.41
CA GLY A 109 -22.14 -7.77 -11.46
C GLY A 109 -20.92 -8.66 -11.25
N VAL A 110 -19.79 -8.42 -11.94
CA VAL A 110 -18.54 -9.18 -11.75
C VAL A 110 -17.46 -8.25 -11.19
N SER A 111 -16.96 -8.53 -9.99
CA SER A 111 -15.79 -7.82 -9.46
C SER A 111 -14.51 -8.44 -10.00
N LYS A 112 -13.67 -7.67 -10.71
CA LYS A 112 -12.34 -8.13 -11.15
C LYS A 112 -11.33 -7.91 -10.02
N GLU A 113 -10.44 -8.88 -9.78
CA GLU A 113 -9.30 -8.67 -8.89
C GLU A 113 -8.31 -7.74 -9.58
N ASN A 114 -7.87 -6.71 -8.87
CA ASN A 114 -7.06 -5.63 -9.42
C ASN A 114 -5.63 -5.67 -8.86
N ALA A 115 -5.49 -5.84 -7.55
CA ALA A 115 -4.21 -5.98 -6.90
C ALA A 115 -4.31 -6.78 -5.61
N VAL A 116 -3.18 -7.31 -5.17
CA VAL A 116 -3.02 -8.03 -3.92
C VAL A 116 -1.90 -7.37 -3.13
N PHE A 117 -2.20 -7.00 -1.89
CA PHE A 117 -1.19 -6.56 -0.94
C PHE A 117 -0.97 -7.63 0.13
N LYS A 118 0.27 -8.02 0.35
CA LYS A 118 0.69 -8.93 1.41
C LYS A 118 1.66 -8.21 2.32
N ILE A 119 1.49 -8.40 3.62
CA ILE A 119 2.38 -7.79 4.60
C ILE A 119 2.50 -8.67 5.84
N LYS A 120 3.64 -8.64 6.53
CA LYS A 120 3.80 -9.30 7.84
C LYS A 120 2.64 -8.95 8.79
N GLY A 121 2.15 -9.98 9.47
CA GLY A 121 1.04 -9.91 10.41
C GLY A 121 1.37 -9.02 11.61
N GLY A 122 0.37 -8.31 12.10
CA GLY A 122 0.50 -7.40 13.25
C GLY A 122 0.75 -5.93 12.89
N ILE A 123 0.94 -5.61 11.61
CA ILE A 123 1.16 -4.23 11.14
C ILE A 123 -0.16 -3.42 11.05
N PHE A 124 -1.29 -4.08 10.75
CA PHE A 124 -2.62 -3.44 10.72
C PHE A 124 -3.41 -3.54 12.04
N ASN A 125 -2.77 -3.91 13.15
CA ASN A 125 -3.44 -3.93 14.46
C ASN A 125 -3.56 -2.49 14.99
N GLY A 126 -4.56 -1.76 14.50
CA GLY A 126 -5.14 -0.59 15.16
C GLY A 126 -6.32 -1.03 16.02
#